data_AF-A0A7C4BCB7-F1
#
_entry.id   AF-A0A7C4BCB7-F1
#
_cell.length_a   1.000
_cell.length_b   1.000
_cell.length_c   1.000
_cell.angle_alpha   90.00
_cell.angle_beta   90.00
_cell.angle_gamma   90.00
#
_symmetry.space_group_name_H-M   'P 1'
#
loop_
_entity.id
_entity.type
_entity.pdbx_description
1 polymer ?
#
loop_
_entity_poly.entity_id
_entity_poly.type
_entity_poly.pdbx_seq_one_letter_code
_entity_poly.pdbx_strand_id
1 'polypeptide(L)'
;MNVELLVGFASTIAAIAASAATLGYWLGRKFEEIEKRFEEIDKRFEEIDRKFKEIDKRFEGLERRFEELERRMDEEFARTREEFTELVRALHTHLIEFMAMKGLFTTGERSYLLGESERIIAAYKLRGNPLSSEEAEFLLEVLRELREKPAKEVDLAKLDRALEIADQWFKRDRIYEAMKLWINLYTLRAILLKERGEL
;
A
#
# COMPACT_ATOMS: atom_id res chain seq x y z
N MET A 1 58.63 -85.21 -9.45
CA MET A 1 57.25 -84.74 -9.18
C MET A 1 56.31 -85.79 -9.74
N ASN A 2 55.50 -86.45 -8.90
CA ASN A 2 54.61 -87.54 -9.36
C ASN A 2 53.49 -86.97 -10.24
N VAL A 3 53.14 -87.69 -11.32
CA VAL A 3 52.10 -87.31 -12.28
C VAL A 3 50.76 -87.03 -11.60
N GLU A 4 50.45 -87.74 -10.51
CA GLU A 4 49.25 -87.52 -9.68
C GLU A 4 49.19 -86.12 -9.06
N LEU A 5 50.32 -85.59 -8.58
CA LEU A 5 50.41 -84.23 -8.03
C LEU A 5 50.14 -83.18 -9.11
N LEU A 6 50.70 -83.36 -10.31
CA LEU A 6 50.48 -82.46 -11.46
C LEU A 6 49.01 -82.44 -11.91
N VAL A 7 48.37 -83.62 -11.98
CA VAL A 7 46.94 -83.74 -12.34
C VAL A 7 46.06 -83.11 -11.26
N GLY A 8 46.39 -83.30 -9.97
CA GLY A 8 45.71 -82.65 -8.85
C GLY A 8 45.80 -81.11 -8.92
N PHE A 9 46.99 -80.57 -9.17
CA PHE A 9 47.17 -79.12 -9.38
C PHE A 9 46.39 -78.60 -10.59
N ALA A 10 46.44 -79.30 -11.72
CA ALA A 10 45.70 -78.91 -12.94
C ALA A 10 44.18 -78.90 -12.71
N SER A 11 43.64 -79.89 -11.98
CA SER A 11 42.22 -79.95 -11.64
C SER A 11 41.78 -78.81 -10.71
N THR A 12 42.63 -78.43 -9.75
CA THR A 12 42.37 -77.31 -8.82
C THR A 12 42.40 -75.97 -9.56
N ILE A 13 43.37 -75.78 -10.45
CA ILE A 13 43.47 -74.57 -11.30
C ILE A 13 42.23 -74.48 -12.22
N ALA A 14 41.81 -75.58 -12.83
CA ALA A 14 40.61 -75.62 -13.66
C ALA A 14 39.34 -75.27 -12.85
N ALA A 15 39.20 -75.76 -11.62
CA ALA A 15 38.08 -75.44 -10.74
C ALA A 15 38.07 -73.96 -10.32
N ILE A 16 39.24 -73.37 -10.02
CA ILE A 16 39.38 -71.94 -9.73
C ILE A 16 39.01 -71.11 -10.96
N ALA A 17 39.50 -71.49 -12.15
CA ALA A 17 39.18 -70.80 -13.41
C ALA A 17 37.68 -70.86 -13.73
N ALA A 18 37.03 -72.01 -13.54
CA ALA A 18 35.59 -72.17 -13.72
C ALA A 18 34.78 -71.33 -12.70
N SER A 19 35.24 -71.29 -11.45
CA SER A 19 34.61 -70.48 -10.40
C SER A 19 34.76 -68.98 -10.68
N ALA A 20 35.95 -68.54 -11.12
CA ALA A 20 36.22 -67.16 -11.52
C ALA A 20 35.40 -66.73 -12.75
N ALA A 21 35.27 -67.59 -13.76
CA ALA A 21 34.43 -67.34 -14.92
C ALA A 21 32.94 -67.21 -14.54
N THR A 22 32.47 -68.09 -13.65
CA THR A 22 31.09 -68.06 -13.12
C THR A 22 30.82 -66.77 -12.35
N LEU A 23 31.75 -66.36 -11.47
CA LEU A 23 31.66 -65.10 -10.73
C LEU A 23 31.68 -63.90 -11.67
N GLY A 24 32.55 -63.90 -12.70
CA GLY A 24 32.60 -62.85 -13.72
C GLY A 24 31.29 -62.71 -14.49
N TYR A 25 30.68 -63.83 -14.90
CA TYR A 25 29.36 -63.83 -15.54
C TYR A 25 28.26 -63.31 -14.63
N TRP A 26 28.23 -63.75 -13.36
CA TRP A 26 27.26 -63.29 -12.37
C TRP A 26 27.39 -61.79 -12.08
N LEU A 27 28.63 -61.30 -11.92
CA LEU A 27 28.92 -59.89 -11.71
C LEU A 27 28.51 -59.05 -12.93
N GLY A 28 28.85 -59.48 -14.15
CA GLY A 28 28.45 -58.78 -15.38
C GLY A 28 26.93 -58.61 -15.46
N ARG A 29 26.17 -59.68 -15.19
CA ARG A 29 24.71 -59.62 -15.10
C ARG A 29 24.18 -58.69 -14.02
N LYS A 30 24.86 -58.60 -12.87
CA LYS A 30 24.47 -57.69 -11.79
C LYS A 30 24.77 -56.23 -12.12
N PHE A 31 25.88 -55.94 -12.78
CA PHE A 31 26.18 -54.60 -13.28
C PHE A 31 25.17 -54.15 -14.34
N GLU A 32 24.80 -55.01 -15.28
CA GLU A 32 23.74 -54.69 -16.26
C GLU A 32 22.38 -54.39 -15.58
N GLU A 33 22.02 -55.13 -14.52
CA GLU A 33 20.79 -54.86 -13.75
C GLU A 33 20.87 -53.49 -13.04
N ILE A 34 22.03 -53.16 -12.50
CA ILE A 34 22.29 -51.88 -11.82
C ILE A 34 22.23 -50.72 -12.82
N GLU A 35 22.88 -50.84 -13.98
CA GLU A 35 22.85 -49.83 -15.05
C GLU A 35 21.42 -49.50 -15.48
N LYS A 36 20.58 -50.53 -15.70
CA LYS A 36 19.16 -50.33 -16.04
C LYS A 36 18.40 -49.57 -14.96
N ARG A 37 18.66 -49.86 -13.68
CA ARG A 37 18.02 -49.13 -12.56
C ARG A 37 18.49 -47.67 -12.52
N PHE A 38 19.75 -47.40 -12.82
CA PHE A 38 20.25 -46.02 -12.91
C PHE A 38 19.61 -45.26 -14.07
N GLU A 39 19.46 -45.88 -15.25
CA GLU A 39 18.74 -45.26 -16.38
C GLU A 39 17.27 -44.95 -16.03
N GLU A 40 16.59 -45.82 -15.28
CA GLU A 40 15.24 -45.56 -14.78
C GLU A 40 15.21 -44.41 -13.77
N ILE A 41 16.20 -44.31 -12.89
CA ILE A 41 16.35 -43.22 -11.93
C ILE A 41 16.57 -41.89 -12.68
N ASP A 42 17.46 -41.86 -13.66
CA ASP A 42 17.75 -40.66 -14.46
C ASP A 42 16.48 -40.14 -15.17
N LYS A 43 15.71 -41.04 -15.79
CA LYS A 43 14.42 -40.68 -16.40
C LYS A 43 13.43 -40.08 -15.41
N ARG A 44 13.39 -40.60 -14.17
CA ARG A 44 12.54 -40.05 -13.11
C ARG A 44 13.01 -38.67 -12.66
N PHE A 45 14.32 -38.43 -12.58
CA PHE A 45 14.85 -37.11 -12.28
C PHE A 45 14.54 -36.09 -13.38
N GLU A 46 14.66 -36.48 -14.67
CA GLU A 46 14.24 -35.62 -15.78
C GLU A 46 12.74 -35.28 -15.75
N GLU A 47 11.88 -36.21 -15.31
CA GLU A 47 10.46 -35.92 -15.10
C GLU A 47 10.23 -34.95 -13.93
N ILE A 48 10.96 -35.14 -12.83
CA ILE A 48 10.91 -34.25 -11.65
C ILE A 48 11.34 -32.83 -12.06
N ASP A 49 12.44 -32.68 -12.78
CA ASP A 49 12.93 -31.37 -13.26
C ASP A 49 11.90 -30.67 -14.16
N ARG A 50 11.22 -31.43 -15.03
CA ARG A 50 10.13 -30.87 -15.85
C ARG A 50 8.96 -30.39 -15.01
N LYS A 51 8.57 -31.14 -13.97
CA LYS A 51 7.51 -30.74 -13.05
C LYS A 51 7.89 -29.49 -12.26
N PHE A 52 9.13 -29.39 -11.78
CA PHE A 52 9.61 -28.17 -11.09
C PHE A 52 9.58 -26.95 -12.01
N LYS A 53 10.04 -27.07 -13.26
CA LYS A 53 9.94 -25.98 -14.25
C LYS A 53 8.50 -25.55 -14.52
N GLU A 54 7.53 -26.47 -14.50
CA GLU A 54 6.12 -26.13 -14.62
C GLU A 54 5.60 -25.40 -13.37
N ILE A 55 6.00 -25.87 -12.18
CA ILE A 55 5.68 -25.24 -10.90
C ILE A 55 6.22 -23.81 -10.87
N ASP A 56 7.48 -23.59 -11.25
CA ASP A 56 8.10 -22.26 -11.30
C ASP A 56 7.29 -21.30 -12.19
N LYS A 57 6.90 -21.73 -13.40
CA LYS A 57 6.06 -20.94 -14.30
C LYS A 57 4.70 -20.59 -13.70
N ARG A 58 4.10 -21.51 -12.93
CA ARG A 58 2.83 -21.25 -12.23
C ARG A 58 3.03 -20.22 -11.12
N PHE A 59 4.14 -20.29 -10.37
CA PHE A 59 4.47 -19.31 -9.34
C PHE A 59 4.71 -17.92 -9.93
N GLU A 60 5.48 -17.79 -11.01
CA GLU A 60 5.63 -16.50 -11.72
C GLU A 60 4.27 -15.93 -12.18
N GLY A 61 3.36 -16.80 -12.62
CA GLY A 61 2.00 -16.41 -12.99
C GLY A 61 1.15 -15.95 -11.81
N LEU A 62 1.37 -16.52 -10.62
CA LEU A 62 0.72 -16.09 -9.39
C LEU A 62 1.27 -14.75 -8.90
N GLU A 63 2.59 -14.56 -8.90
CA GLU A 63 3.24 -13.30 -8.50
C GLU A 63 2.68 -12.11 -9.28
N ARG A 64 2.62 -12.22 -10.62
CA ARG A 64 2.04 -11.15 -11.47
C ARG A 64 0.57 -10.85 -11.14
N ARG A 65 -0.22 -11.88 -10.81
CA ARG A 65 -1.63 -11.71 -10.42
C ARG A 65 -1.76 -11.03 -9.06
N PHE A 66 -0.87 -11.34 -8.12
CA PHE A 66 -0.83 -10.68 -6.82
C PHE A 66 -0.43 -9.21 -6.96
N GLU A 67 0.60 -8.89 -7.74
CA GLU A 67 0.99 -7.50 -8.03
C GLU A 67 -0.17 -6.71 -8.69
N GLU A 68 -0.87 -7.31 -9.64
CA GLU A 68 -2.05 -6.69 -10.26
C GLU A 68 -3.18 -6.46 -9.24
N LEU A 69 -3.42 -7.43 -8.36
CA LEU A 69 -4.43 -7.32 -7.32
C LEU A 69 -4.09 -6.20 -6.32
N GLU A 70 -2.84 -6.12 -5.87
CA GLU A 70 -2.37 -5.07 -4.97
C GLU A 70 -2.56 -3.69 -5.58
N ARG A 71 -2.14 -3.49 -6.85
CA ARG A 71 -2.35 -2.23 -7.56
C ARG A 71 -3.83 -1.85 -7.65
N ARG A 72 -4.69 -2.81 -8.01
CA ARG A 72 -6.14 -2.58 -8.10
C ARG A 72 -6.74 -2.23 -6.73
N MET A 73 -6.30 -2.90 -5.66
CA MET A 73 -6.77 -2.60 -4.32
C MET A 73 -6.36 -1.19 -3.89
N ASP A 74 -5.12 -0.78 -4.12
CA ASP A 74 -4.65 0.57 -3.81
C ASP A 74 -5.43 1.64 -4.57
N GLU A 75 -5.72 1.41 -5.85
CA GLU A 75 -6.55 2.30 -6.68
C GLU A 75 -7.99 2.41 -6.16
N GLU A 76 -8.63 1.28 -5.83
CA GLU A 76 -9.99 1.28 -5.29
C GLU A 76 -10.07 1.90 -3.88
N PHE A 77 -9.06 1.70 -3.03
CA PHE A 77 -8.98 2.38 -1.73
C PHE A 77 -8.75 3.87 -1.86
N ALA A 78 -7.91 4.32 -2.80
CA ALA A 78 -7.69 5.73 -3.07
C ALA A 78 -8.99 6.39 -3.57
N ARG A 79 -9.69 5.77 -4.53
CA ARG A 79 -10.98 6.23 -5.04
C ARG A 79 -12.03 6.30 -3.93
N THR A 80 -12.20 5.23 -3.17
CA THR A 80 -13.17 5.18 -2.05
C THR A 80 -12.89 6.28 -1.02
N ARG A 81 -11.62 6.55 -0.72
CA ARG A 81 -11.22 7.61 0.21
C ARG A 81 -11.54 9.00 -0.32
N GLU A 82 -11.35 9.23 -1.61
CA GLU A 82 -11.69 10.49 -2.28
C GLU A 82 -13.20 10.70 -2.31
N GLU A 83 -13.97 9.70 -2.75
CA GLU A 83 -15.43 9.72 -2.76
C GLU A 83 -16.00 9.99 -1.37
N PHE A 84 -15.47 9.35 -0.33
CA PHE A 84 -15.87 9.61 1.05
C PHE A 84 -15.55 11.05 1.49
N THR A 85 -14.38 11.58 1.11
CA THR A 85 -13.99 12.96 1.45
C THR A 85 -14.94 13.97 0.82
N GLU A 86 -15.29 13.79 -0.46
CA GLU A 86 -16.21 14.67 -1.16
C GLU A 86 -17.65 14.52 -0.66
N LEU A 87 -18.10 13.30 -0.33
CA LEU A 87 -19.39 13.08 0.31
C LEU A 87 -19.50 13.82 1.65
N VAL A 88 -18.48 13.67 2.50
CA VAL A 88 -18.41 14.35 3.80
C VAL A 88 -18.43 15.86 3.60
N ARG A 89 -17.65 16.39 2.65
CA ARG A 89 -17.64 17.81 2.32
C ARG A 89 -19.03 18.28 1.88
N ALA A 90 -19.66 17.60 0.93
CA ALA A 90 -20.98 17.97 0.41
C ALA A 90 -22.06 17.98 1.51
N LEU A 91 -22.05 16.99 2.40
CA LEU A 91 -22.97 16.94 3.54
C LEU A 91 -22.73 18.10 4.50
N HIS A 92 -21.46 18.38 4.86
CA HIS A 92 -21.12 19.47 5.76
C HIS A 92 -21.46 20.84 5.18
N THR A 93 -21.13 21.10 3.92
CA THR A 93 -21.45 22.37 3.27
C THR A 93 -22.95 22.60 3.21
N HIS A 94 -23.72 21.58 2.80
CA HIS A 94 -25.18 21.65 2.76
C HIS A 94 -25.79 21.94 4.15
N LEU A 95 -25.32 21.24 5.19
CA LEU A 95 -25.77 21.47 6.57
C LEU A 95 -25.43 22.89 7.04
N ILE A 96 -24.20 23.37 6.79
CA ILE A 96 -23.75 24.71 7.18
C ILE A 96 -24.55 25.79 6.47
N GLU A 97 -24.75 25.68 5.16
CA GLU A 97 -25.57 26.60 4.37
C GLU A 97 -27.01 26.64 4.91
N PHE A 98 -27.62 25.47 5.16
CA PHE A 98 -28.95 25.39 5.75
C PHE A 98 -29.02 26.07 7.13
N MET A 99 -28.06 25.80 8.02
CA MET A 99 -28.00 26.39 9.36
C MET A 99 -27.80 27.91 9.29
N ALA A 100 -26.94 28.40 8.39
CA ALA A 100 -26.73 29.83 8.16
C ALA A 100 -28.00 30.49 7.60
N MET A 101 -28.64 29.89 6.60
CA MET A 101 -29.91 30.37 6.04
C MET A 101 -31.00 30.50 7.11
N LYS A 102 -31.08 29.53 8.02
CA LYS A 102 -32.01 29.51 9.16
C LYS A 102 -31.62 30.47 10.30
N GLY A 103 -30.44 31.10 10.25
CA GLY A 103 -29.96 32.02 11.26
C GLY A 103 -29.60 31.36 12.58
N LEU A 104 -29.11 30.11 12.54
CA LEU A 104 -28.81 29.33 13.75
C LEU A 104 -27.45 29.67 14.38
N PHE A 105 -26.58 30.38 13.67
CA PHE A 105 -25.30 30.84 14.21
C PHE A 105 -25.45 32.21 14.86
N THR A 106 -25.13 32.30 16.16
CA THR A 106 -25.12 33.56 16.90
C THR A 106 -23.71 34.16 16.95
N THR A 107 -23.58 35.33 17.58
CA THR A 107 -22.28 35.96 17.86
C THR A 107 -21.37 35.06 18.71
N GLY A 108 -21.94 34.20 19.56
CA GLY A 108 -21.20 33.24 20.38
C GLY A 108 -20.51 32.18 19.53
N GLU A 109 -21.25 31.52 18.62
CA GLU A 109 -20.67 30.54 17.69
C GLU A 109 -19.64 31.20 16.77
N ARG A 110 -19.91 32.39 16.24
CA ARG A 110 -18.93 33.14 15.42
C ARG A 110 -17.62 33.38 16.19
N SER A 111 -17.71 33.83 17.44
CA SER A 111 -16.53 34.09 18.28
C SER A 111 -15.75 32.82 18.58
N TYR A 112 -16.45 31.72 18.83
CA TYR A 112 -15.84 30.40 19.01
C TYR A 112 -15.11 29.93 17.75
N LEU A 113 -15.73 30.03 16.58
CA LEU A 113 -15.15 29.62 15.29
C LEU A 113 -13.87 30.41 14.98
N LEU A 114 -13.90 31.74 15.16
CA LEU A 114 -12.71 32.58 14.99
C LEU A 114 -11.58 32.16 15.94
N GLY A 115 -11.88 32.02 17.23
CA GLY A 115 -10.88 31.67 18.24
C GLY A 115 -10.31 30.26 18.05
N GLU A 116 -11.13 29.29 17.61
CA GLU A 116 -10.65 27.95 17.31
C GLU A 116 -9.75 27.93 16.07
N SER A 117 -10.11 28.67 15.02
CA SER A 117 -9.26 28.81 13.83
C SER A 117 -7.92 29.46 14.17
N GLU A 118 -7.91 30.52 14.98
CA GLU A 118 -6.67 31.15 15.48
C GLU A 118 -5.80 30.17 16.27
N ARG A 119 -6.39 29.36 17.16
CA ARG A 119 -5.67 28.33 17.92
C ARG A 119 -5.03 27.30 17.01
N ILE A 120 -5.77 26.78 16.02
CA ILE A 120 -5.26 25.82 15.05
C ILE A 120 -4.07 26.43 14.30
N ILE A 121 -4.22 27.63 13.73
CA ILE A 121 -3.16 28.28 12.95
C ILE A 121 -1.91 28.52 13.83
N ALA A 122 -2.09 29.04 15.04
CA ALA A 122 -0.98 29.31 15.96
C ALA A 122 -0.20 28.04 16.33
N ALA A 123 -0.88 26.91 16.53
CA ALA A 123 -0.26 25.64 16.89
C ALA A 123 0.69 25.13 15.78
N TYR A 124 0.38 25.40 14.52
CA TYR A 124 1.19 24.94 13.38
C TYR A 124 2.16 25.98 12.83
N LYS A 125 1.88 27.28 13.01
CA LYS A 125 2.85 28.35 12.70
C LYS A 125 4.20 28.11 13.40
N LEU A 126 4.17 27.65 14.65
CA LEU A 126 5.38 27.38 15.44
C LEU A 126 6.19 26.15 14.96
N ARG A 127 5.57 25.26 14.19
CA ARG A 127 6.17 23.98 13.79
C ARG A 127 6.82 24.01 12.40
N GLY A 128 6.56 25.04 11.59
CA GLY A 128 7.16 25.23 10.25
C GLY A 128 6.76 24.21 9.18
N ASN A 129 5.98 23.19 9.56
CA ASN A 129 5.33 22.23 8.69
C ASN A 129 4.09 21.78 9.48
N PRO A 130 2.89 21.78 8.88
CA PRO A 130 2.54 21.91 7.46
C PRO A 130 2.18 23.30 6.94
N LEU A 131 1.92 24.28 7.79
CA LEU A 131 1.55 25.63 7.33
C LEU A 131 2.81 26.50 7.17
N SER A 132 3.01 27.18 6.03
CA SER A 132 4.10 28.14 5.91
C SER A 132 3.86 29.36 6.82
N SER A 133 4.93 30.08 7.16
CA SER A 133 4.81 31.31 7.97
C SER A 133 3.92 32.35 7.29
N GLU A 134 4.04 32.49 5.97
CA GLU A 134 3.26 33.40 5.13
C GLU A 134 1.80 32.97 5.05
N GLU A 135 1.53 31.68 4.86
CA GLU A 135 0.18 31.12 4.88
C GLU A 135 -0.49 31.35 6.24
N ALA A 136 0.23 31.09 7.33
CA ALA A 136 -0.26 31.33 8.68
C ALA A 136 -0.59 32.81 8.93
N GLU A 137 0.28 33.71 8.49
CA GLU A 137 0.07 35.16 8.63
C GLU A 137 -1.12 35.63 7.80
N PHE A 138 -1.25 35.16 6.57
CA PHE A 138 -2.40 35.45 5.71
C PHE A 138 -3.71 34.97 6.33
N LEU A 139 -3.75 33.73 6.86
CA LEU A 139 -4.94 33.20 7.51
C LEU A 139 -5.32 34.01 8.76
N LEU A 140 -4.34 34.39 9.59
CA LEU A 140 -4.59 35.25 10.75
C LEU A 140 -5.07 36.66 10.36
N GLU A 141 -4.59 37.20 9.23
CA GLU A 141 -5.11 38.45 8.67
C GLU A 141 -6.58 38.33 8.28
N VAL A 142 -6.95 37.25 7.58
CA VAL A 142 -8.35 36.97 7.19
C VAL A 142 -9.25 36.85 8.42
N LEU A 143 -8.82 36.15 9.47
CA LEU A 143 -9.59 36.00 10.71
C LEU A 143 -9.74 37.34 11.45
N ARG A 144 -8.70 38.18 11.44
CA ARG A 144 -8.79 39.55 11.99
C ARG A 144 -9.78 40.39 11.22
N GLU A 145 -9.75 40.33 9.90
CA GLU A 145 -10.69 41.03 9.03
C GLU A 145 -12.15 40.60 9.30
N LEU A 146 -12.40 39.30 9.43
CA LEU A 146 -13.70 38.74 9.80
C LEU A 146 -14.19 39.14 11.19
N ARG A 147 -13.28 39.51 12.09
CA ARG A 147 -13.60 39.93 13.46
C ARG A 147 -13.92 41.43 13.53
N GLU A 148 -13.16 42.25 12.81
CA GLU A 148 -13.15 43.70 12.98
C GLU A 148 -14.04 44.43 11.98
N LYS A 149 -14.14 43.93 10.74
CA LYS A 149 -14.90 44.60 9.69
C LYS A 149 -16.37 44.17 9.70
N PRO A 150 -17.30 45.10 9.36
CA PRO A 150 -18.68 44.73 9.12
C PRO A 150 -18.78 43.81 7.89
N ALA A 151 -19.81 42.98 7.86
CA ALA A 151 -19.96 41.91 6.87
C ALA A 151 -19.75 42.38 5.43
N LYS A 152 -20.30 43.53 5.05
CA LYS A 152 -20.23 44.09 3.69
C LYS A 152 -18.83 44.56 3.25
N GLU A 153 -17.92 44.78 4.19
CA GLU A 153 -16.58 45.32 3.91
C GLU A 153 -15.48 44.24 3.90
N VAL A 154 -15.81 43.00 4.28
CA VAL A 154 -14.86 41.88 4.23
C VAL A 154 -14.55 41.50 2.78
N ASP A 155 -13.30 41.19 2.47
CA ASP A 155 -12.92 40.68 1.15
C ASP A 155 -13.21 39.17 1.05
N LEU A 156 -14.21 38.78 0.24
CA LEU A 156 -14.54 37.37 0.02
C LEU A 156 -13.44 36.62 -0.72
N ALA A 157 -12.69 37.28 -1.60
CA ALA A 157 -11.61 36.61 -2.34
C ALA A 157 -10.46 36.21 -1.40
N LYS A 158 -10.20 37.00 -0.35
CA LYS A 158 -9.25 36.61 0.71
C LYS A 158 -9.74 35.40 1.48
N LEU A 159 -11.04 35.34 1.80
CA LEU A 159 -11.63 34.19 2.51
C LEU A 159 -11.65 32.93 1.65
N ASP A 160 -11.94 33.06 0.36
CA ASP A 160 -11.88 31.94 -0.59
C ASP A 160 -10.43 31.41 -0.71
N ARG A 161 -9.44 32.29 -0.78
CA ARG A 161 -8.02 31.89 -0.71
C ARG A 161 -7.66 31.23 0.63
N ALA A 162 -8.22 31.69 1.75
CA ALA A 162 -8.00 31.06 3.05
C ALA A 162 -8.56 29.63 3.10
N LEU A 163 -9.73 29.41 2.48
CA LEU A 163 -10.31 28.08 2.29
C LEU A 163 -9.42 27.20 1.41
N GLU A 164 -8.88 27.73 0.32
CA GLU A 164 -7.95 26.99 -0.54
C GLU A 164 -6.70 26.54 0.23
N ILE A 165 -6.10 27.42 1.05
CA ILE A 165 -4.95 27.06 1.87
C ILE A 165 -5.29 25.91 2.83
N ALA A 166 -6.43 25.99 3.53
CA ALA A 166 -6.85 24.92 4.44
C ALA A 166 -7.17 23.60 3.70
N ASP A 167 -7.75 23.66 2.50
CA ASP A 167 -8.01 22.49 1.65
C ASP A 167 -6.72 21.84 1.16
N GLN A 168 -5.77 22.63 0.64
CA GLN A 168 -4.46 22.14 0.19
C GLN A 168 -3.67 21.55 1.35
N TRP A 169 -3.72 22.19 2.52
CA TRP A 169 -3.14 21.65 3.73
C TRP A 169 -3.75 20.27 4.07
N PHE A 170 -5.07 20.13 4.06
CA PHE A 170 -5.70 18.83 4.29
C PHE A 170 -5.30 17.79 3.24
N LYS A 171 -5.28 18.15 1.95
CA LYS A 171 -4.92 17.24 0.85
C LYS A 171 -3.48 16.74 0.97
N ARG A 172 -2.54 17.63 1.32
CA ARG A 172 -1.12 17.30 1.45
C ARG A 172 -0.84 16.44 2.68
N ASP A 173 -1.33 16.85 3.85
CA ASP A 173 -0.89 16.28 5.13
C ASP A 173 -1.91 15.33 5.78
N ARG A 174 -3.16 15.34 5.30
CA ARG A 174 -4.25 14.47 5.78
C ARG A 174 -4.52 14.58 7.28
N ILE A 175 -4.24 15.73 7.88
CA ILE A 175 -4.45 15.95 9.31
C ILE A 175 -5.84 16.49 9.63
N TYR A 176 -6.34 16.13 10.81
CA TYR A 176 -7.68 16.48 11.26
C TYR A 176 -7.87 17.99 11.42
N GLU A 177 -6.85 18.69 11.91
CA GLU A 177 -6.87 20.13 12.21
C GLU A 177 -7.02 20.98 10.95
N ALA A 178 -6.47 20.54 9.81
CA ALA A 178 -6.62 21.23 8.53
C ALA A 178 -8.08 21.19 8.04
N MET A 179 -8.73 20.01 8.11
CA MET A 179 -10.15 19.86 7.79
C MET A 179 -11.02 20.68 8.74
N LYS A 180 -10.71 20.67 10.04
CA LYS A 180 -11.43 21.47 11.04
C LYS A 180 -11.31 22.97 10.74
N LEU A 181 -10.12 23.44 10.38
CA LEU A 181 -9.92 24.83 9.97
C LEU A 181 -10.74 25.16 8.71
N TRP A 182 -10.74 24.29 7.70
CA TRP A 182 -11.54 24.46 6.49
C TRP A 182 -13.04 24.58 6.81
N ILE A 183 -13.56 23.69 7.65
CA ILE A 183 -14.97 23.71 8.10
C ILE A 183 -15.27 25.02 8.85
N ASN A 184 -14.39 25.46 9.75
CA ASN A 184 -14.59 26.71 10.48
C ASN A 184 -14.62 27.92 9.54
N LEU A 185 -13.67 28.01 8.60
CA LEU A 185 -13.60 29.08 7.61
C LEU A 185 -14.84 29.08 6.71
N TYR A 186 -15.31 27.90 6.30
CA TYR A 186 -16.50 27.77 5.46
C TYR A 186 -17.76 28.19 6.23
N THR A 187 -17.85 27.83 7.51
CA THR A 187 -18.93 28.28 8.39
C THR A 187 -18.93 29.80 8.56
N LEU A 188 -17.75 30.40 8.77
CA LEU A 188 -17.61 31.85 8.85
C LEU A 188 -18.01 32.53 7.53
N ARG A 189 -17.68 31.93 6.39
CA ARG A 189 -18.13 32.39 5.06
C ARG A 189 -19.65 32.33 4.90
N ALA A 190 -20.28 31.25 5.32
CA ALA A 190 -21.74 31.11 5.27
C ALA A 190 -22.44 32.14 6.18
N ILE A 191 -21.93 32.37 7.39
CA ILE A 191 -22.41 33.44 8.27
C ILE A 191 -22.29 34.80 7.58
N LEU A 192 -21.13 35.09 6.98
CA LEU A 192 -20.85 36.34 6.29
C LEU A 192 -21.81 36.58 5.11
N LEU A 193 -22.01 35.58 4.25
CA LEU A 193 -22.94 35.65 3.12
C LEU A 193 -24.37 35.88 3.59
N LYS A 194 -24.79 35.22 4.68
CA LYS A 194 -26.11 35.45 5.27
C LYS A 194 -26.28 36.89 5.76
N GLU A 195 -25.29 37.45 6.45
CA GLU A 195 -25.29 38.83 6.93
C GLU A 195 -25.30 39.86 5.78
N ARG A 196 -24.78 39.49 4.61
CA ARG A 196 -24.84 40.30 3.38
C ARG A 196 -26.17 40.18 2.64
N GLY A 197 -26.97 39.15 2.92
CA GLY A 197 -28.16 38.81 2.13
C GLY A 197 -27.84 38.12 0.80
N GLU A 198 -26.69 37.45 0.72
CA GLU A 198 -26.16 36.76 -0.47
C GLU A 198 -26.32 35.22 -0.39
N LEU A 199 -27.09 34.73 0.59
CA LEU A 199 -27.26 33.31 0.91
C LEU A 199 -28.72 32.86 0.79
#